data_AF-A0A316WEW8-F1
#
_entry.id   AF-A0A316WEW8-F1
#
_cell.length_a   1.000
_cell.length_b   1.000
_cell.length_c   1.000
_cell.angle_alpha   90.00
_cell.angle_beta   90.00
_cell.angle_gamma   90.00
#
_symmetry.space_group_name_H-M   'P 1'
#
loop_
_entity.id
_entity.type
_entity.pdbx_description
1 polymer ?
#
loop_
_entity_poly.entity_id
_entity_poly.type
_entity_poly.pdbx_seq_one_letter_code
_entity_poly.pdbx_strand_id
1 'polypeptide(L)'
;MYVDTHLIPLKKEDDSNKGSCGKLIEYLSKDNDFFFNHSEDDISKEKAQDIIDKHSKGRLGKGESKWYSPMYSFSNDECKHIVNKLFDKDYNNYSDLSDSEKQQYNDYFIFLGRRFQDQMAYNFEKSDLGINSGSDLVYVGVVEHDRTYKSHDEEVRVGLRKVGEDKPGFNTHIHIVQSRKANNEKQSKISPESNYKSRTKENFGSNSKSGFDRNNFYNLVEGTFDNLTKFKRNQQDKFEFKKLSKNIKKENKKNMASNFIPKEELAKILEDSSIVDYFFSLADKGVLRYDTKKGDDYIFAKHDDKTGFQTTGSISVSPRGFRDFSNGDQGQIIKAVQIFENLNWLESIHFLKNKNGFIDYEYKNNNVSVQATSAKSKTGTSKSNVEIIKTESVSNKYIIDYYKSRGISEETIKNNVKQIVYKRDNKTFISGGIDNIKGGYNVRGHNFKSIIGGNNDISIIKGTTDKLVIFEGLVDFLSWLEINKISKTDHTVILTNSTSNYKSVIDFINSKNFKDIDLLVNKDAAGDDFTQKLDSAIGNIFNDLREHYELSDKVDLNDKLIIDQVKGVSQKGFKI
;
A
#
# COMPACT_ATOMS: atom_id res chain seq x y z
N MET A 1 9.25 -0.52 8.94
CA MET A 1 9.63 -1.42 10.03
C MET A 1 8.53 -2.44 10.31
N TYR A 2 8.91 -3.64 10.72
CA TYR A 2 8.04 -4.67 11.29
C TYR A 2 8.57 -5.01 12.68
N VAL A 3 7.67 -5.14 13.66
CA VAL A 3 8.03 -5.40 15.06
C VAL A 3 7.26 -6.63 15.53
N ASP A 4 7.95 -7.53 16.20
CA ASP A 4 7.36 -8.69 16.87
C ASP A 4 7.81 -8.73 18.33
N THR A 5 6.88 -8.99 19.25
CA THR A 5 7.17 -9.07 20.68
C THR A 5 7.73 -10.42 21.11
N HIS A 6 7.52 -11.47 20.30
CA HIS A 6 8.07 -12.78 20.54
C HIS A 6 8.12 -13.63 19.26
N LEU A 7 9.29 -13.63 18.60
CA LEU A 7 9.56 -14.48 17.45
C LEU A 7 10.72 -15.42 17.73
N ILE A 8 10.48 -16.73 17.61
CA ILE A 8 11.53 -17.76 17.64
C ILE A 8 11.75 -18.23 16.19
N PRO A 9 12.89 -17.93 15.56
CA PRO A 9 13.16 -18.26 14.16
C PRO A 9 13.39 -19.77 13.88
N LEU A 10 13.33 -20.63 14.89
CA LEU A 10 13.58 -22.07 14.78
C LEU A 10 12.30 -22.85 14.45
N LYS A 11 12.34 -23.71 13.42
CA LYS A 11 11.17 -24.39 12.82
C LYS A 11 10.84 -25.78 13.43
N LYS A 12 11.29 -26.15 14.64
CA LYS A 12 11.02 -27.48 15.24
C LYS A 12 10.07 -27.41 16.44
N GLU A 13 9.28 -28.48 16.63
CA GLU A 13 8.19 -28.63 17.61
C GLU A 13 8.58 -28.50 19.10
N ASP A 14 9.88 -28.34 19.42
CA ASP A 14 10.42 -28.32 20.79
C ASP A 14 10.96 -26.96 21.27
N ASP A 15 10.85 -25.90 20.45
CA ASP A 15 11.41 -24.60 20.81
C ASP A 15 10.40 -23.76 21.59
N SER A 16 10.20 -24.17 22.84
CA SER A 16 9.44 -23.40 23.82
C SER A 16 10.34 -22.41 24.57
N ASN A 17 9.81 -21.24 24.89
CA ASN A 17 10.48 -20.30 25.78
C ASN A 17 10.36 -20.65 27.28
N LYS A 18 9.99 -21.89 27.62
CA LYS A 18 9.81 -22.37 29.01
C LYS A 18 11.10 -22.96 29.61
N GLY A 19 12.11 -23.19 28.77
CA GLY A 19 13.43 -23.67 29.15
C GLY A 19 14.52 -22.63 28.92
N SER A 20 15.76 -23.11 28.78
CA SER A 20 16.93 -22.27 28.47
C SER A 20 16.78 -21.52 27.15
N CYS A 21 17.39 -20.34 27.03
CA CYS A 21 17.51 -19.61 25.76
C CYS A 21 18.69 -20.08 24.89
N GLY A 22 19.49 -21.05 25.35
CA GLY A 22 20.75 -21.44 24.70
C GLY A 22 20.61 -21.83 23.22
N LYS A 23 19.53 -22.52 22.84
CA LYS A 23 19.28 -22.84 21.42
C LYS A 23 19.11 -21.60 20.55
N LEU A 24 18.44 -20.57 21.07
CA LEU A 24 18.23 -19.31 20.35
C LEU A 24 19.52 -18.50 20.31
N ILE A 25 20.26 -18.43 21.42
CA ILE A 25 21.57 -17.79 21.48
C ILE A 25 22.52 -18.42 20.44
N GLU A 26 22.62 -19.74 20.42
CA GLU A 26 23.45 -20.47 19.43
C GLU A 26 23.03 -20.17 17.98
N TYR A 27 21.71 -20.04 17.71
CA TYR A 27 21.23 -19.66 16.40
C TYR A 27 21.66 -18.24 15.99
N LEU A 28 21.57 -17.28 16.93
CA LEU A 28 21.90 -15.88 16.70
C LEU A 28 23.42 -15.64 16.56
N SER A 29 24.25 -16.52 17.15
CA SER A 29 25.71 -16.46 17.08
C SER A 29 26.32 -16.96 15.76
N LYS A 30 25.53 -17.42 14.79
CA LYS A 30 26.08 -17.97 13.53
C LYS A 30 26.85 -16.94 12.72
N ASP A 31 26.31 -15.73 12.68
CA ASP A 31 26.79 -14.62 11.87
C ASP A 31 27.18 -13.41 12.75
N ASN A 32 27.23 -13.60 14.09
CA ASN A 32 27.52 -12.56 15.07
C ASN A 32 28.50 -13.07 16.12
N ASP A 33 29.61 -12.37 16.31
CA ASP A 33 30.64 -12.73 17.29
C ASP A 33 30.24 -12.33 18.72
N PHE A 34 29.49 -11.24 18.88
CA PHE A 34 29.14 -10.66 20.17
C PHE A 34 27.68 -10.24 20.27
N PHE A 35 27.18 -10.21 21.50
CA PHE A 35 25.87 -9.67 21.87
C PHE A 35 26.02 -8.34 22.60
N PHE A 36 25.02 -7.48 22.45
CA PHE A 36 24.87 -6.27 23.27
C PHE A 36 23.80 -6.46 24.36
N ASN A 37 23.88 -5.69 25.43
CA ASN A 37 22.80 -5.47 26.38
C ASN A 37 22.57 -3.95 26.58
N HIS A 38 21.97 -3.55 27.70
CA HIS A 38 21.74 -2.13 27.97
C HIS A 38 23.02 -1.28 28.04
N SER A 39 24.14 -1.84 28.49
CA SER A 39 25.38 -1.11 28.80
C SER A 39 26.66 -1.69 28.18
N GLU A 40 26.64 -2.92 27.69
CA GLU A 40 27.77 -3.64 27.10
C GLU A 40 27.47 -4.02 25.65
N ASP A 41 28.49 -4.07 24.78
CA ASP A 41 28.39 -4.45 23.35
C ASP A 41 29.17 -5.73 22.99
N ASP A 42 30.08 -6.18 23.88
CA ASP A 42 31.03 -7.28 23.63
C ASP A 42 30.74 -8.53 24.50
N ILE A 43 29.49 -8.98 24.54
CA ILE A 43 29.07 -10.12 25.37
C ILE A 43 29.22 -11.42 24.57
N SER A 44 30.05 -12.35 25.04
CA SER A 44 30.19 -13.68 24.42
C SER A 44 28.89 -14.47 24.46
N LYS A 45 28.72 -15.47 23.57
CA LYS A 45 27.51 -16.31 23.56
C LYS A 45 27.26 -17.02 24.89
N GLU A 46 28.31 -17.51 25.56
CA GLU A 46 28.18 -18.21 26.84
C GLU A 46 27.69 -17.25 27.93
N LYS A 47 28.27 -16.04 27.97
CA LYS A 47 27.85 -14.98 28.90
C LYS A 47 26.42 -14.54 28.61
N ALA A 48 26.05 -14.40 27.34
CA ALA A 48 24.72 -13.99 26.92
C ALA A 48 23.64 -15.00 27.35
N GLN A 49 23.89 -16.29 27.13
CA GLN A 49 23.00 -17.35 27.63
C GLN A 49 22.91 -17.31 29.15
N ASP A 50 24.04 -17.20 29.84
CA ASP A 50 24.08 -17.20 31.31
C ASP A 50 23.31 -16.03 31.92
N ILE A 51 23.40 -14.83 31.35
CA ILE A 51 22.67 -13.64 31.79
C ILE A 51 21.17 -13.94 31.86
N ILE A 52 20.61 -14.50 30.79
CA ILE A 52 19.17 -14.76 30.70
C ILE A 52 18.77 -15.98 31.54
N ASP A 53 19.50 -17.10 31.40
CA ASP A 53 19.16 -18.35 32.06
C ASP A 53 19.27 -18.24 33.58
N LYS A 54 20.36 -17.68 34.10
CA LYS A 54 20.53 -17.47 35.55
C LYS A 54 19.49 -16.50 36.08
N HIS A 55 19.23 -15.39 35.37
CA HIS A 55 18.20 -14.45 35.80
C HIS A 55 16.81 -15.09 35.82
N SER A 56 16.49 -15.98 34.88
CA SER A 56 15.18 -16.65 34.82
C SER A 56 14.93 -17.72 35.90
N LYS A 57 15.97 -18.11 36.67
CA LYS A 57 15.83 -19.08 37.78
C LYS A 57 15.08 -18.48 38.97
N GLY A 58 14.31 -19.32 39.66
CA GLY A 58 13.53 -18.93 40.84
C GLY A 58 12.35 -18.00 40.51
N ARG A 59 11.28 -18.07 41.32
CA ARG A 59 10.03 -17.28 41.18
C ARG A 59 9.23 -17.51 39.88
N LEU A 60 9.70 -18.38 38.98
CA LEU A 60 8.98 -18.84 37.79
C LEU A 60 8.72 -20.36 37.85
N GLY A 61 7.46 -20.78 37.68
CA GLY A 61 7.04 -22.19 37.66
C GLY A 61 7.52 -22.95 36.42
N LYS A 62 7.49 -24.30 36.45
CA LYS A 62 8.00 -25.17 35.38
C LYS A 62 7.34 -24.94 34.00
N GLY A 63 6.07 -24.53 33.98
CA GLY A 63 5.33 -24.26 32.74
C GLY A 63 5.32 -22.81 32.28
N GLU A 64 5.92 -21.89 33.06
CA GLU A 64 5.97 -20.45 32.72
C GLU A 64 7.12 -20.16 31.75
N SER A 65 6.87 -19.26 30.79
CA SER A 65 7.93 -18.71 29.94
C SER A 65 9.05 -18.10 30.79
N LYS A 66 10.29 -18.34 30.40
CA LYS A 66 11.53 -17.88 31.03
C LYS A 66 12.10 -16.66 30.33
N TRP A 67 11.87 -16.56 29.02
CA TRP A 67 12.36 -15.49 28.19
C TRP A 67 11.38 -15.17 27.04
N TYR A 68 11.59 -14.04 26.39
CA TYR A 68 10.92 -13.58 25.19
C TYR A 68 11.94 -13.18 24.15
N SER A 69 11.49 -13.06 22.89
CA SER A 69 12.38 -12.78 21.77
C SER A 69 11.83 -11.65 20.90
N PRO A 70 11.87 -10.38 21.37
CA PRO A 70 11.49 -9.25 20.55
C PRO A 70 12.38 -9.15 19.30
N MET A 71 11.79 -8.82 18.15
CA MET A 71 12.51 -8.61 16.91
C MET A 71 12.05 -7.31 16.24
N TYR A 72 13.01 -6.56 15.70
CA TYR A 72 12.77 -5.33 14.95
C TYR A 72 13.37 -5.46 13.55
N SER A 73 12.54 -5.56 12.52
CA SER A 73 12.94 -5.62 11.11
C SER A 73 12.78 -4.27 10.44
N PHE A 74 13.84 -3.74 9.86
CA PHE A 74 13.79 -2.44 9.19
C PHE A 74 13.47 -2.61 7.70
N SER A 75 12.71 -1.69 7.11
CA SER A 75 12.50 -1.65 5.67
C SER A 75 13.75 -1.16 4.96
N ASN A 76 13.86 -1.44 3.67
CA ASN A 76 15.01 -0.99 2.89
C ASN A 76 15.13 0.54 2.89
N ASP A 77 14.01 1.26 2.81
CA ASP A 77 13.98 2.73 2.85
C ASP A 77 14.46 3.29 4.21
N GLU A 78 14.11 2.62 5.31
CA GLU A 78 14.60 2.99 6.64
C GLU A 78 16.12 2.80 6.72
N CYS A 79 16.62 1.67 6.22
CA CYS A 79 18.06 1.37 6.20
C CYS A 79 18.83 2.40 5.35
N LYS A 80 18.33 2.68 4.14
CA LYS A 80 18.90 3.71 3.24
C LYS A 80 18.92 5.09 3.89
N HIS A 81 17.85 5.47 4.59
CA HIS A 81 17.80 6.73 5.32
C HIS A 81 18.87 6.80 6.42
N ILE A 82 19.13 5.70 7.14
CA ILE A 82 20.22 5.66 8.13
C ILE A 82 21.58 5.81 7.46
N VAL A 83 21.84 5.08 6.37
CA VAL A 83 23.10 5.18 5.63
C VAL A 83 23.34 6.61 5.15
N ASN A 84 22.35 7.23 4.50
CA ASN A 84 22.47 8.61 4.05
C ASN A 84 22.71 9.56 5.23
N LYS A 85 22.02 9.35 6.35
CA LYS A 85 22.21 10.16 7.56
C LYS A 85 23.61 10.03 8.17
N LEU A 86 24.18 8.82 8.19
CA LEU A 86 25.47 8.57 8.84
C LEU A 86 26.65 8.97 7.96
N PHE A 87 26.53 8.77 6.65
CA PHE A 87 27.68 8.84 5.74
C PHE A 87 27.52 9.80 4.57
N ASP A 88 26.34 10.42 4.40
CA ASP A 88 25.96 11.26 3.25
C ASP A 88 26.13 10.56 1.89
N LYS A 89 25.75 9.28 1.85
CA LYS A 89 25.86 8.40 0.67
C LYS A 89 24.57 7.65 0.40
N ASP A 90 24.36 7.26 -0.85
CA ASP A 90 23.21 6.47 -1.30
C ASP A 90 23.67 5.06 -1.69
N TYR A 91 23.78 4.19 -0.69
CA TYR A 91 24.07 2.77 -0.91
C TYR A 91 22.79 1.95 -1.01
N ASN A 92 22.85 0.86 -1.78
CA ASN A 92 21.70 0.00 -2.00
C ASN A 92 21.77 -1.30 -1.18
N ASN A 93 22.96 -1.74 -0.80
CA ASN A 93 23.20 -2.98 -0.07
C ASN A 93 24.18 -2.76 1.08
N TYR A 94 24.13 -3.60 2.12
CA TYR A 94 25.08 -3.49 3.23
C TYR A 94 26.49 -3.91 2.80
N SER A 95 26.61 -4.80 1.81
CA SER A 95 27.88 -5.14 1.15
C SER A 95 28.61 -3.93 0.54
N ASP A 96 27.89 -2.85 0.23
CA ASP A 96 28.48 -1.63 -0.38
C ASP A 96 29.23 -0.76 0.64
N LEU A 97 29.04 -1.01 1.94
CA LEU A 97 29.69 -0.29 3.03
C LEU A 97 31.13 -0.79 3.24
N SER A 98 32.06 0.13 3.51
CA SER A 98 33.39 -0.24 4.02
C SER A 98 33.31 -0.83 5.43
N ASP A 99 34.34 -1.54 5.89
CA ASP A 99 34.33 -2.18 7.21
C ASP A 99 34.13 -1.18 8.37
N SER A 100 34.70 0.03 8.25
CA SER A 100 34.48 1.11 9.22
C SER A 100 33.04 1.64 9.20
N GLU A 101 32.42 1.75 8.02
CA GLU A 101 31.02 2.16 7.88
C GLU A 101 30.08 1.07 8.38
N LYS A 102 30.40 -0.22 8.16
CA LYS A 102 29.65 -1.35 8.72
C LYS A 102 29.62 -1.31 10.24
N GLN A 103 30.77 -1.05 10.88
CA GLN A 103 30.84 -0.90 12.33
C GLN A 103 29.98 0.25 12.83
N GLN A 104 30.12 1.44 12.26
CA GLN A 104 29.31 2.61 12.65
C GLN A 104 27.81 2.41 12.42
N TYR A 105 27.45 1.74 11.31
CA TYR A 105 26.07 1.39 11.00
C TYR A 105 25.52 0.41 12.05
N ASN A 106 26.25 -0.66 12.36
CA ASN A 106 25.89 -1.62 13.41
C ASN A 106 25.70 -0.95 14.78
N ASP A 107 26.64 -0.10 15.19
CA ASP A 107 26.59 0.64 16.46
C ASP A 107 25.34 1.53 16.55
N TYR A 108 24.94 2.13 15.43
CA TYR A 108 23.70 2.93 15.37
C TYR A 108 22.45 2.07 15.56
N PHE A 109 22.41 0.86 14.99
CA PHE A 109 21.29 -0.07 15.21
C PHE A 109 21.28 -0.64 16.64
N ILE A 110 22.44 -0.86 17.27
CA ILE A 110 22.52 -1.19 18.71
C ILE A 110 21.91 -0.06 19.53
N PHE A 111 22.26 1.19 19.24
CA PHE A 111 21.68 2.36 19.89
C PHE A 111 20.14 2.39 19.74
N LEU A 112 19.62 2.17 18.53
CA LEU A 112 18.17 2.08 18.30
C LEU A 112 17.54 0.93 19.10
N GLY A 113 18.18 -0.24 19.13
CA GLY A 113 17.72 -1.40 19.90
C GLY A 113 17.57 -1.08 21.39
N ARG A 114 18.54 -0.37 21.98
CA ARG A 114 18.47 0.12 23.37
C ARG A 114 17.29 1.07 23.57
N ARG A 115 17.08 2.02 22.66
CA ARG A 115 15.93 2.96 22.71
C ARG A 115 14.59 2.24 22.57
N PHE A 116 14.51 1.17 21.80
CA PHE A 116 13.30 0.35 21.70
C PHE A 116 13.05 -0.48 22.96
N GLN A 117 14.11 -0.89 23.68
CA GLN A 117 13.97 -1.51 25.00
C GLN A 117 13.53 -0.50 26.08
N ASP A 118 13.86 0.79 25.95
CA ASP A 118 13.26 1.84 26.78
C ASP A 118 11.73 1.92 26.56
N GLN A 119 11.27 1.87 25.31
CA GLN A 119 9.84 1.82 24.99
C GLN A 119 9.16 0.54 25.48
N MET A 120 9.88 -0.59 25.47
CA MET A 120 9.41 -1.87 25.96
C MET A 120 9.15 -1.80 27.47
N ALA A 121 10.09 -1.23 28.23
CA ALA A 121 9.97 -1.03 29.67
C ALA A 121 8.79 -0.11 30.01
N TYR A 122 8.70 1.04 29.34
CA TYR A 122 7.60 1.99 29.50
C TYR A 122 6.23 1.35 29.27
N ASN A 123 6.11 0.54 28.21
CA ASN A 123 4.85 -0.09 27.83
C ASN A 123 4.41 -1.24 28.75
N PHE A 124 5.24 -1.67 29.71
CA PHE A 124 4.76 -2.57 30.77
C PHE A 124 3.87 -1.86 31.81
N GLU A 125 3.82 -0.52 31.81
CA GLU A 125 3.03 0.30 32.74
C GLU A 125 3.29 -0.05 34.22
N LYS A 126 4.55 -0.29 34.57
CA LYS A 126 5.01 -0.74 35.90
C LYS A 126 6.06 0.18 36.54
N SER A 127 5.93 1.49 36.30
CA SER A 127 6.81 2.50 36.91
C SER A 127 6.73 2.51 38.44
N ASP A 128 5.58 2.15 39.01
CA ASP A 128 5.36 1.93 40.45
C ASP A 128 6.21 0.79 41.03
N LEU A 129 6.64 -0.15 40.19
CA LEU A 129 7.56 -1.23 40.54
C LEU A 129 9.01 -0.91 40.15
N GLY A 130 9.30 0.31 39.69
CA GLY A 130 10.63 0.73 39.27
C GLY A 130 11.03 0.20 37.89
N ILE A 131 10.07 -0.04 37.00
CA ILE A 131 10.34 -0.43 35.60
C ILE A 131 10.01 0.78 34.71
N ASN A 132 11.02 1.55 34.35
CA ASN A 132 10.89 2.83 33.66
C ASN A 132 11.64 2.86 32.32
N SER A 133 12.78 2.17 32.21
CA SER A 133 13.61 2.16 31.00
C SER A 133 14.22 0.79 30.72
N GLY A 134 14.95 0.66 29.63
CA GLY A 134 15.63 -0.57 29.23
C GLY A 134 16.65 -1.05 30.26
N SER A 135 17.19 -0.18 31.12
CA SER A 135 18.11 -0.59 32.21
C SER A 135 17.42 -1.47 33.25
N ASP A 136 16.10 -1.32 33.36
CA ASP A 136 15.25 -2.08 34.29
C ASP A 136 14.80 -3.41 33.67
N LEU A 137 15.29 -3.74 32.47
CA LEU A 137 15.09 -5.02 31.80
C LEU A 137 16.40 -5.82 31.78
N VAL A 138 16.30 -7.15 31.79
CA VAL A 138 17.44 -8.03 31.52
C VAL A 138 17.27 -8.60 30.12
N TYR A 139 18.14 -8.18 29.20
CA TYR A 139 18.13 -8.64 27.82
C TYR A 139 19.54 -8.72 27.23
N VAL A 140 19.67 -9.48 26.16
CA VAL A 140 20.83 -9.49 25.25
C VAL A 140 20.33 -9.39 23.82
N GLY A 141 21.13 -8.91 22.87
CA GLY A 141 20.71 -8.76 21.49
C GLY A 141 21.84 -8.80 20.47
N VAL A 142 21.47 -8.97 19.22
CA VAL A 142 22.37 -8.90 18.04
C VAL A 142 21.71 -8.12 16.93
N VAL A 143 22.52 -7.57 16.03
CA VAL A 143 22.05 -6.94 14.79
C VAL A 143 22.48 -7.81 13.62
N GLU A 144 21.52 -8.38 12.91
CA GLU A 144 21.76 -9.17 11.71
C GLU A 144 21.63 -8.25 10.48
N HIS A 145 22.65 -8.29 9.62
CA HIS A 145 22.67 -7.61 8.32
C HIS A 145 22.80 -8.65 7.21
N ASP A 146 22.47 -8.28 5.97
CA ASP A 146 22.65 -9.09 4.75
C ASP A 146 22.22 -10.55 4.86
N ARG A 147 21.04 -10.85 4.32
CA ARG A 147 20.49 -12.20 4.37
C ARG A 147 20.76 -12.94 3.07
N THR A 148 20.98 -14.24 3.15
CA THR A 148 21.05 -15.11 1.96
C THR A 148 19.72 -15.79 1.67
N TYR A 149 19.46 -16.07 0.40
CA TYR A 149 18.33 -16.91 -0.03
C TYR A 149 18.48 -18.34 0.51
N LYS A 150 17.44 -18.84 1.18
CA LYS A 150 17.39 -20.20 1.72
C LYS A 150 16.60 -21.13 0.80
N SER A 151 16.78 -22.44 0.94
CA SER A 151 16.12 -23.46 0.10
C SER A 151 14.59 -23.40 0.10
N HIS A 152 13.99 -22.83 1.16
CA HIS A 152 12.56 -22.65 1.28
C HIS A 152 12.03 -21.31 0.77
N ASP A 153 12.91 -20.39 0.37
CA ASP A 153 12.51 -19.10 -0.18
C ASP A 153 11.87 -19.31 -1.56
N GLU A 154 10.80 -18.58 -1.83
CA GLU A 154 9.97 -18.81 -3.02
C GLU A 154 10.78 -18.62 -4.29
N GLU A 155 11.63 -17.60 -4.33
CA GLU A 155 12.55 -17.26 -5.41
C GLU A 155 13.53 -18.39 -5.73
N VAL A 156 13.96 -19.14 -4.70
CA VAL A 156 14.80 -20.33 -4.90
C VAL A 156 13.97 -21.50 -5.40
N ARG A 157 12.78 -21.71 -4.83
CA ARG A 157 11.88 -22.81 -5.23
C ARG A 157 11.40 -22.68 -6.67
N VAL A 158 11.24 -21.45 -7.16
CA VAL A 158 10.87 -21.17 -8.56
C VAL A 158 12.10 -21.02 -9.49
N GLY A 159 13.31 -21.21 -8.96
CA GLY A 159 14.56 -21.20 -9.73
C GLY A 159 15.05 -19.83 -10.18
N LEU A 160 14.51 -18.74 -9.63
CA LEU A 160 14.94 -17.36 -9.91
C LEU A 160 16.23 -16.99 -9.17
N ARG A 161 16.49 -17.62 -8.03
CA ARG A 161 17.66 -17.38 -7.17
C ARG A 161 18.28 -18.71 -6.73
N LYS A 162 19.54 -18.69 -6.32
CA LYS A 162 20.23 -19.86 -5.78
C LYS A 162 20.24 -19.84 -4.25
N VAL A 163 20.23 -21.02 -3.63
CA VAL A 163 20.49 -21.13 -2.19
C VAL A 163 21.87 -20.54 -1.90
N GLY A 164 21.96 -19.67 -0.90
CA GLY A 164 23.19 -19.01 -0.51
C GLY A 164 23.51 -17.73 -1.29
N GLU A 165 22.74 -17.38 -2.32
CA GLU A 165 22.86 -16.07 -2.98
C GLU A 165 22.42 -14.95 -2.04
N ASP A 166 23.10 -13.80 -2.06
CA ASP A 166 22.76 -12.66 -1.22
C ASP A 166 21.43 -12.03 -1.64
N LYS A 167 20.63 -11.63 -0.64
CA LYS A 167 19.42 -10.85 -0.87
C LYS A 167 19.83 -9.39 -1.05
N PRO A 168 19.28 -8.70 -2.07
CA PRO A 168 19.53 -7.27 -2.24
C PRO A 168 18.97 -6.47 -1.05
N GLY A 169 19.53 -5.30 -0.81
CA GLY A 169 19.17 -4.44 0.33
C GLY A 169 19.98 -4.74 1.58
N PHE A 170 19.79 -3.90 2.61
CA PHE A 170 20.53 -4.02 3.87
C PHE A 170 20.04 -5.17 4.76
N ASN A 171 18.78 -5.57 4.58
CA ASN A 171 18.12 -6.65 5.32
C ASN A 171 18.37 -6.60 6.84
N THR A 172 18.37 -5.40 7.44
CA THR A 172 18.79 -5.20 8.84
C THR A 172 17.70 -5.60 9.82
N HIS A 173 18.06 -6.42 10.82
CA HIS A 173 17.19 -6.92 11.87
C HIS A 173 17.88 -6.80 13.23
N ILE A 174 17.17 -6.36 14.26
CA ILE A 174 17.63 -6.46 15.65
C ILE A 174 16.88 -7.61 16.31
N HIS A 175 17.63 -8.57 16.84
CA HIS A 175 17.10 -9.68 17.63
C HIS A 175 17.42 -9.46 19.10
N ILE A 176 16.42 -9.51 19.97
CA ILE A 176 16.58 -9.41 21.43
C ILE A 176 16.16 -10.73 22.07
N VAL A 177 16.87 -11.18 23.10
CA VAL A 177 16.44 -12.21 24.05
C VAL A 177 16.26 -11.55 25.40
N GLN A 178 15.02 -11.47 25.88
CA GLN A 178 14.65 -10.75 27.10
C GLN A 178 14.16 -11.71 28.19
N SER A 179 14.57 -11.51 29.43
CA SER A 179 14.09 -12.28 30.57
C SER A 179 12.61 -12.02 30.88
N ARG A 180 11.90 -13.04 31.39
CA ARG A 180 10.52 -12.92 31.93
C ARG A 180 10.46 -12.03 33.18
N LYS A 181 11.60 -11.74 33.81
CA LYS A 181 11.68 -10.90 35.01
C LYS A 181 12.39 -9.59 34.69
N ALA A 182 11.91 -8.50 35.28
CA ALA A 182 12.57 -7.21 35.25
C ALA A 182 13.82 -7.20 36.16
N ASN A 183 14.74 -6.28 35.86
CA ASN A 183 15.94 -5.98 36.64
C ASN A 183 15.60 -5.02 37.80
N ASN A 184 14.64 -5.40 38.64
CA ASN A 184 14.29 -4.65 39.85
C ASN A 184 14.43 -5.55 41.09
N GLU A 185 14.44 -4.97 42.29
CA GLU A 185 14.62 -5.70 43.55
C GLU A 185 13.64 -6.89 43.70
N LYS A 186 12.40 -6.69 43.24
CA LYS A 186 11.34 -7.69 43.31
C LYS A 186 11.42 -8.74 42.20
N GLN A 187 12.28 -8.57 41.20
CA GLN A 187 12.35 -9.37 39.98
C GLN A 187 10.95 -9.62 39.40
N SER A 188 10.23 -8.51 39.19
CA SER A 188 8.81 -8.50 38.84
C SER A 188 8.59 -9.20 37.50
N LYS A 189 7.54 -10.03 37.42
CA LYS A 189 7.20 -10.73 36.18
C LYS A 189 6.68 -9.74 35.14
N ILE A 190 7.30 -9.75 33.96
CA ILE A 190 6.93 -8.94 32.80
C ILE A 190 6.64 -9.87 31.62
N SER A 191 5.70 -9.47 30.76
CA SER A 191 5.26 -10.30 29.65
C SER A 191 4.70 -9.44 28.53
N PRO A 192 5.35 -9.38 27.36
CA PRO A 192 4.82 -8.62 26.24
C PRO A 192 3.68 -9.35 25.51
N GLU A 193 3.47 -10.63 25.84
CA GLU A 193 2.36 -11.47 25.35
C GLU A 193 1.14 -11.45 26.30
N SER A 194 1.05 -10.49 27.23
CA SER A 194 -0.10 -10.42 28.13
C SER A 194 -1.40 -10.12 27.36
N ASN A 195 -2.46 -10.89 27.62
CA ASN A 195 -3.77 -10.70 26.97
C ASN A 195 -4.69 -9.70 27.69
N TYR A 196 -4.24 -9.09 28.79
CA TYR A 196 -5.03 -8.15 29.56
C TYR A 196 -4.97 -6.76 28.91
N LYS A 197 -5.99 -6.43 28.11
CA LYS A 197 -6.28 -5.03 27.77
C LYS A 197 -6.53 -4.29 29.07
N SER A 198 -5.91 -3.13 29.28
CA SER A 198 -6.07 -2.28 30.48
C SER A 198 -7.55 -2.03 30.80
N ARG A 199 -8.17 -2.94 31.55
CA ARG A 199 -9.42 -2.73 32.26
C ARG A 199 -9.03 -2.48 33.70
N THR A 200 -9.32 -1.27 34.19
CA THR A 200 -9.44 -0.98 35.61
C THR A 200 -10.41 -1.98 36.21
N LYS A 201 -9.90 -3.01 36.88
CA LYS A 201 -10.71 -3.77 37.83
C LYS A 201 -10.74 -2.94 39.11
N GLU A 202 -11.77 -2.12 39.25
CA GLU A 202 -12.29 -1.82 40.58
C GLU A 202 -12.89 -3.12 41.12
N ASN A 203 -12.10 -3.88 41.89
CA ASN A 203 -12.59 -4.79 42.91
C ASN A 203 -11.44 -5.24 43.81
N PHE A 204 -11.51 -4.81 45.07
CA PHE A 204 -10.85 -5.32 46.26
C PHE A 204 -9.34 -5.62 46.19
N GLY A 205 -8.54 -4.65 46.68
CA GLY A 205 -7.35 -4.95 47.49
C GLY A 205 -5.98 -5.07 46.83
N SER A 206 -5.88 -5.07 45.49
CA SER A 206 -4.56 -4.95 44.83
C SER A 206 -4.66 -4.28 43.46
N ASN A 207 -4.28 -3.00 43.39
CA ASN A 207 -4.12 -2.25 42.14
C ASN A 207 -2.88 -2.75 41.39
N SER A 208 -2.96 -3.90 40.71
CA SER A 208 -1.93 -4.30 39.76
C SER A 208 -2.39 -3.97 38.35
N LYS A 209 -1.94 -2.83 37.83
CA LYS A 209 -1.95 -2.56 36.39
C LYS A 209 -1.04 -3.60 35.74
N SER A 210 -1.63 -4.64 35.19
CA SER A 210 -0.91 -5.68 34.45
C SER A 210 -1.47 -5.70 33.04
N GLY A 211 -0.82 -4.97 32.16
CA GLY A 211 -1.08 -4.99 30.73
C GLY A 211 0.16 -4.54 29.96
N PHE A 212 0.41 -5.18 28.82
CA PHE A 212 1.34 -4.71 27.80
C PHE A 212 0.52 -4.52 26.53
N ASP A 213 0.36 -3.29 26.06
CA ASP A 213 -0.36 -3.01 24.82
C ASP A 213 0.59 -3.11 23.63
N ARG A 214 0.51 -4.22 22.89
CA ARG A 214 1.35 -4.46 21.71
C ARG A 214 1.18 -3.39 20.63
N ASN A 215 -0.04 -2.87 20.44
CA ASN A 215 -0.27 -1.85 19.41
C ASN A 215 0.40 -0.53 19.81
N ASN A 216 0.24 -0.14 21.08
CA ASN A 216 0.91 1.02 21.62
C ASN A 216 2.43 0.87 21.51
N PHE A 217 2.98 -0.31 21.85
CA PHE A 217 4.41 -0.59 21.69
C PHE A 217 4.89 -0.41 20.26
N TYR A 218 4.16 -0.93 19.27
CA TYR A 218 4.54 -0.77 17.87
C TYR A 218 4.54 0.71 17.44
N ASN A 219 3.56 1.50 17.87
CA ASN A 219 3.52 2.94 17.63
C ASN A 219 4.67 3.68 18.32
N LEU A 220 5.00 3.31 19.57
CA LEU A 220 6.13 3.89 20.31
C LEU A 220 7.46 3.61 19.62
N VAL A 221 7.66 2.38 19.11
CA VAL A 221 8.87 1.99 18.39
C VAL A 221 8.99 2.75 17.06
N GLU A 222 7.92 2.81 16.25
CA GLU A 222 7.91 3.60 15.01
C GLU A 222 8.16 5.08 15.27
N GLY A 223 7.46 5.67 16.24
CA GLY A 223 7.63 7.07 16.61
C GLY A 223 9.04 7.37 17.14
N THR A 224 9.63 6.44 17.92
CA THR A 224 11.00 6.58 18.41
C THR A 224 11.99 6.56 17.24
N PHE A 225 11.84 5.62 16.30
CA PHE A 225 12.67 5.60 15.09
C PHE A 225 12.54 6.91 14.32
N ASP A 226 11.32 7.33 13.99
CA ASP A 226 11.06 8.53 13.18
C ASP A 226 11.62 9.79 13.86
N ASN A 227 11.47 9.93 15.18
CA ASN A 227 11.95 11.07 15.94
C ASN A 227 13.48 11.15 16.04
N LEU A 228 14.15 10.01 16.27
CA LEU A 228 15.61 9.94 16.40
C LEU A 228 16.31 10.08 15.04
N THR A 229 15.72 9.48 14.00
CA THR A 229 16.31 9.41 12.67
C THR A 229 15.91 10.60 11.80
N LYS A 230 14.80 11.28 12.13
CA LYS A 230 14.10 12.26 11.28
C LYS A 230 13.53 11.64 10.00
N PHE A 231 13.32 10.34 9.98
CA PHE A 231 12.70 9.64 8.86
C PHE A 231 11.25 10.10 8.69
N LYS A 232 10.90 10.55 7.48
CA LYS A 232 9.54 10.95 7.12
C LYS A 232 8.77 9.73 6.64
N ARG A 233 8.27 8.94 7.58
CA ARG A 233 7.48 7.74 7.30
C ARG A 233 6.17 8.07 6.57
N ASN A 234 5.96 7.43 5.42
CA ASN A 234 4.70 7.52 4.68
C ASN A 234 3.53 6.95 5.50
N GLN A 235 2.34 7.54 5.36
CA GLN A 235 1.16 7.12 6.12
C GLN A 235 0.81 5.64 5.89
N GLN A 236 1.01 5.14 4.67
CA GLN A 236 0.77 3.74 4.31
C GLN A 236 1.73 2.76 5.01
N ASP A 237 2.90 3.25 5.40
CA ASP A 237 3.94 2.44 6.04
C ASP A 237 3.80 2.33 7.56
N LYS A 238 2.96 3.17 8.16
CA LYS A 238 2.68 3.17 9.59
C LYS A 238 1.97 1.88 10.01
N PHE A 239 2.32 1.41 11.21
CA PHE A 239 1.75 0.23 11.83
C PHE A 239 0.21 0.30 11.86
N GLU A 240 -0.39 1.42 12.27
CA GLU A 240 -1.85 1.55 12.33
C GLU A 240 -2.51 1.37 10.96
N PHE A 241 -1.92 1.91 9.89
CA PHE A 241 -2.44 1.72 8.54
C PHE A 241 -2.30 0.26 8.08
N LYS A 242 -1.15 -0.37 8.33
CA LYS A 242 -0.90 -1.78 8.00
C LYS A 242 -1.82 -2.73 8.78
N LYS A 243 -2.07 -2.44 10.05
CA LYS A 243 -3.00 -3.17 10.91
C LYS A 243 -4.44 -3.00 10.45
N LEU A 244 -4.89 -1.77 10.19
CA LEU A 244 -6.22 -1.50 9.65
C LEU A 244 -6.41 -2.25 8.32
N SER A 245 -5.43 -2.14 7.42
CA SER A 245 -5.41 -2.87 6.16
C SER A 245 -5.47 -4.39 6.36
N LYS A 246 -4.72 -4.95 7.33
CA LYS A 246 -4.75 -6.38 7.68
C LYS A 246 -6.07 -6.80 8.30
N ASN A 247 -6.70 -5.95 9.13
CA ASN A 247 -8.00 -6.19 9.73
C ASN A 247 -9.11 -6.12 8.69
N ILE A 248 -9.10 -5.15 7.78
CA ILE A 248 -9.98 -5.09 6.62
C ILE A 248 -9.80 -6.36 5.78
N LYS A 249 -8.56 -6.77 5.47
CA LYS A 249 -8.27 -8.05 4.79
C LYS A 249 -8.79 -9.26 5.58
N LYS A 250 -8.69 -9.27 6.93
CA LYS A 250 -9.13 -10.37 7.79
C LYS A 250 -10.66 -10.41 7.96
N GLU A 251 -11.32 -9.26 8.06
CA GLU A 251 -12.79 -9.15 8.07
C GLU A 251 -13.36 -9.53 6.71
N ASN A 252 -12.73 -9.11 5.62
CA ASN A 252 -13.04 -9.61 4.27
C ASN A 252 -12.85 -11.13 4.21
N LYS A 253 -11.77 -11.68 4.77
CA LYS A 253 -11.52 -13.13 4.85
C LYS A 253 -12.51 -13.88 5.77
N LYS A 254 -12.99 -13.26 6.85
CA LYS A 254 -13.95 -13.84 7.81
C LYS A 254 -15.37 -13.82 7.25
N ASN A 255 -15.73 -12.76 6.51
CA ASN A 255 -16.94 -12.67 5.70
C ASN A 255 -16.90 -13.64 4.49
N MET A 256 -15.72 -14.15 4.12
CA MET A 256 -15.52 -15.18 3.09
C MET A 256 -15.42 -16.62 3.63
N ALA A 257 -15.26 -16.82 4.94
CA ALA A 257 -15.24 -18.15 5.56
C ALA A 257 -16.60 -18.86 5.53
N SER A 258 -17.66 -18.18 5.10
CA SER A 258 -18.98 -18.77 4.90
C SER A 258 -19.18 -19.44 3.53
N ASN A 259 -18.20 -19.39 2.61
CA ASN A 259 -18.33 -19.98 1.26
C ASN A 259 -17.15 -20.89 0.93
N PHE A 260 -17.15 -22.11 1.48
CA PHE A 260 -16.30 -23.19 1.01
C PHE A 260 -16.62 -23.50 -0.46
N ILE A 261 -15.60 -23.52 -1.34
CA ILE A 261 -15.73 -23.91 -2.76
C ILE A 261 -15.19 -25.35 -2.88
N PRO A 262 -16.03 -26.35 -3.13
CA PRO A 262 -15.61 -27.74 -3.35
C PRO A 262 -14.58 -27.86 -4.47
N LYS A 263 -13.72 -28.89 -4.40
CA LYS A 263 -12.64 -29.09 -5.38
C LYS A 263 -13.17 -29.29 -6.80
N GLU A 264 -14.33 -29.95 -6.96
CA GLU A 264 -14.97 -30.12 -8.27
C GLU A 264 -15.44 -28.79 -8.85
N GLU A 265 -15.96 -27.90 -8.00
CA GLU A 265 -16.40 -26.57 -8.41
C GLU A 265 -15.22 -25.68 -8.80
N LEU A 266 -14.11 -25.74 -8.05
CA LEU A 266 -12.87 -25.04 -8.39
C LEU A 266 -12.29 -25.52 -9.73
N ALA A 267 -12.29 -26.83 -9.97
CA ALA A 267 -11.83 -27.40 -11.25
C ALA A 267 -12.66 -26.87 -12.42
N LYS A 268 -13.99 -26.83 -12.26
CA LYS A 268 -14.90 -26.28 -13.26
C LYS A 268 -14.68 -24.79 -13.52
N ILE A 269 -14.51 -23.98 -12.47
CA ILE A 269 -14.22 -22.54 -12.61
C ILE A 269 -12.93 -22.33 -13.41
N LEU A 270 -11.91 -23.13 -13.16
CA LEU A 270 -10.63 -23.02 -13.86
C LEU A 270 -10.70 -23.51 -15.30
N GLU A 271 -11.45 -24.58 -15.58
CA GLU A 271 -11.71 -25.08 -16.93
C GLU A 271 -12.49 -24.04 -17.77
N ASP A 272 -13.44 -23.35 -17.14
CA ASP A 272 -14.26 -22.30 -17.76
C ASP A 272 -13.55 -20.94 -17.86
N SER A 273 -12.29 -20.83 -17.42
CA SER A 273 -11.55 -19.56 -17.35
C SER A 273 -10.34 -19.52 -18.29
N SER A 274 -10.41 -18.71 -19.35
CA SER A 274 -9.30 -18.49 -20.29
C SER A 274 -8.36 -17.37 -19.84
N ILE A 275 -7.09 -17.70 -19.57
CA ILE A 275 -6.07 -16.69 -19.25
C ILE A 275 -5.80 -15.74 -20.41
N VAL A 276 -5.90 -16.21 -21.64
CA VAL A 276 -5.73 -15.37 -22.83
C VAL A 276 -6.83 -14.32 -22.87
N ASP A 277 -8.08 -14.73 -22.63
CA ASP A 277 -9.25 -13.86 -22.63
C ASP A 277 -9.16 -12.81 -21.52
N TYR A 278 -8.68 -13.23 -20.36
CA TYR A 278 -8.35 -12.35 -19.24
C TYR A 278 -7.34 -11.27 -19.63
N PHE A 279 -6.22 -11.61 -20.26
CA PHE A 279 -5.24 -10.57 -20.64
C PHE A 279 -5.73 -9.65 -21.75
N PHE A 280 -6.49 -10.17 -22.71
CA PHE A 280 -7.12 -9.30 -23.70
C PHE A 280 -8.14 -8.34 -23.08
N SER A 281 -8.87 -8.78 -22.06
CA SER A 281 -9.79 -7.89 -21.37
C SER A 281 -9.08 -6.82 -20.52
N LEU A 282 -7.89 -7.11 -19.98
CA LEU A 282 -7.02 -6.08 -19.39
C LEU A 282 -6.56 -5.08 -20.47
N ALA A 283 -6.29 -5.57 -21.69
CA ALA A 283 -5.98 -4.69 -22.81
C ALA A 283 -7.17 -3.79 -23.20
N ASP A 284 -8.38 -4.36 -23.19
CA ASP A 284 -9.61 -3.61 -23.47
C ASP A 284 -9.92 -2.55 -22.39
N LYS A 285 -9.62 -2.87 -21.12
CA LYS A 285 -9.67 -1.93 -19.99
C LYS A 285 -8.59 -0.85 -20.07
N GLY A 286 -7.65 -0.95 -21.01
CA GLY A 286 -6.51 -0.04 -21.13
C GLY A 286 -5.47 -0.20 -20.03
N VAL A 287 -5.54 -1.28 -19.23
CA VAL A 287 -4.51 -1.65 -18.25
C VAL A 287 -3.25 -2.12 -18.98
N LEU A 288 -3.45 -2.81 -20.11
CA LEU A 288 -2.39 -3.26 -21.01
C LEU A 288 -2.68 -2.76 -22.44
N ARG A 289 -1.67 -2.84 -23.31
CA ARG A 289 -1.83 -2.68 -24.75
C ARG A 289 -1.45 -4.00 -25.40
N TYR A 290 -2.32 -4.59 -26.22
CA TYR A 290 -1.93 -5.70 -27.06
C TYR A 290 -0.92 -5.22 -28.12
N ASP A 291 0.20 -5.91 -28.24
CA ASP A 291 1.31 -5.52 -29.11
C ASP A 291 1.36 -6.40 -30.36
N THR A 292 1.56 -7.72 -30.19
CA THR A 292 1.67 -8.66 -31.31
C THR A 292 1.46 -10.11 -30.88
N LYS A 293 1.42 -11.04 -31.83
CA LYS A 293 1.43 -12.49 -31.58
C LYS A 293 2.74 -13.08 -32.10
N LYS A 294 3.39 -13.93 -31.29
CA LYS A 294 4.62 -14.65 -31.64
C LYS A 294 4.45 -16.14 -31.34
N GLY A 295 4.19 -16.94 -32.37
CA GLY A 295 3.86 -18.36 -32.19
C GLY A 295 2.54 -18.52 -31.44
N ASP A 296 2.55 -19.30 -30.36
CA ASP A 296 1.38 -19.51 -29.49
C ASP A 296 1.18 -18.38 -28.46
N ASP A 297 2.14 -17.45 -28.37
CA ASP A 297 2.18 -16.41 -27.34
C ASP A 297 1.62 -15.08 -27.87
N TYR A 298 0.80 -14.44 -27.05
CA TYR A 298 0.26 -13.10 -27.22
C TYR A 298 1.05 -12.12 -26.37
N ILE A 299 1.56 -11.06 -26.98
CA ILE A 299 2.47 -10.10 -26.35
C ILE A 299 1.72 -8.81 -26.02
N PHE A 300 1.84 -8.35 -24.78
CA PHE A 300 1.20 -7.14 -24.25
C PHE A 300 2.23 -6.18 -23.65
N ALA A 301 1.97 -4.88 -23.75
CA ALA A 301 2.77 -3.80 -23.15
C ALA A 301 2.05 -3.17 -21.96
N LYS A 302 2.80 -2.86 -20.89
CA LYS A 302 2.29 -2.13 -19.72
C LYS A 302 2.14 -0.63 -20.01
N HIS A 303 1.16 -0.03 -19.35
CA HIS A 303 1.02 1.42 -19.24
C HIS A 303 1.97 1.94 -18.15
N ASP A 304 2.75 2.98 -18.47
CA ASP A 304 3.55 3.74 -17.52
C ASP A 304 2.96 5.15 -17.39
N ASP A 305 2.73 5.61 -16.17
CA ASP A 305 2.00 6.87 -15.91
C ASP A 305 2.81 8.12 -16.30
N LYS A 306 4.12 8.00 -16.53
CA LYS A 306 5.01 9.11 -16.93
C LYS A 306 5.28 9.14 -18.44
N THR A 307 5.28 7.98 -19.10
CA THR A 307 5.73 7.83 -20.49
C THR A 307 4.69 7.22 -21.44
N GLY A 308 3.55 6.77 -20.91
CA GLY A 308 2.51 6.06 -21.67
C GLY A 308 2.82 4.57 -21.82
N PHE A 309 2.24 3.91 -22.82
CA PHE A 309 2.54 2.50 -23.05
C PHE A 309 3.98 2.28 -23.50
N GLN A 310 4.63 1.26 -22.93
CA GLN A 310 5.96 0.82 -23.38
C GLN A 310 5.96 0.53 -24.89
N THR A 311 7.05 0.92 -25.56
CA THR A 311 7.22 0.77 -27.01
C THR A 311 7.31 -0.68 -27.45
N THR A 312 7.74 -1.58 -26.55
CA THR A 312 7.79 -3.03 -26.77
C THR A 312 6.96 -3.75 -25.70
N GLY A 313 6.19 -4.76 -26.11
CA GLY A 313 5.44 -5.57 -25.16
C GLY A 313 6.36 -6.40 -24.25
N SER A 314 6.10 -6.29 -22.95
CA SER A 314 6.87 -6.90 -21.87
C SER A 314 6.17 -8.10 -21.23
N ILE A 315 4.94 -8.42 -21.61
CA ILE A 315 4.19 -9.57 -21.09
C ILE A 315 3.86 -10.54 -22.22
N SER A 316 4.28 -11.79 -22.10
CA SER A 316 3.85 -12.91 -22.96
C SER A 316 2.72 -13.70 -22.29
N VAL A 317 1.70 -14.09 -23.04
CA VAL A 317 0.53 -14.83 -22.55
C VAL A 317 0.17 -15.94 -23.53
N SER A 318 -0.03 -17.16 -23.05
CA SER A 318 -0.59 -18.27 -23.82
C SER A 318 -1.53 -19.10 -22.94
N PRO A 319 -2.24 -20.11 -23.47
CA PRO A 319 -3.02 -21.03 -22.64
C PRO A 319 -2.20 -21.74 -21.55
N ARG A 320 -0.86 -21.76 -21.68
CA ARG A 320 0.05 -22.32 -20.67
C ARG A 320 0.36 -21.34 -19.53
N GLY A 321 -0.09 -20.09 -19.58
CA GLY A 321 0.15 -19.08 -18.56
C GLY A 321 0.67 -17.76 -19.13
N PHE A 322 1.00 -16.83 -18.24
CA PHE A 322 1.64 -15.56 -18.60
C PHE A 322 3.03 -15.45 -18.00
N ARG A 323 3.88 -14.63 -18.62
CA ARG A 323 5.19 -14.19 -18.12
C ARG A 323 5.39 -12.73 -18.44
N ASP A 324 5.74 -11.97 -17.43
CA ASP A 324 6.10 -10.58 -17.47
C ASP A 324 7.62 -10.42 -17.35
N PHE A 325 8.26 -10.01 -18.44
CA PHE A 325 9.70 -9.82 -18.53
C PHE A 325 10.18 -8.54 -17.85
N SER A 326 9.28 -7.63 -17.46
CA SER A 326 9.68 -6.36 -16.82
C SER A 326 10.00 -6.52 -15.33
N ASN A 327 9.26 -7.38 -14.64
CA ASN A 327 9.39 -7.59 -13.19
C ASN A 327 9.56 -9.08 -12.80
N GLY A 328 9.54 -10.00 -13.77
CA GLY A 328 9.73 -11.43 -13.55
C GLY A 328 8.47 -12.19 -13.11
N ASP A 329 7.30 -11.53 -13.05
CA ASP A 329 6.05 -12.18 -12.68
C ASP A 329 5.64 -13.24 -13.71
N GLN A 330 5.16 -14.40 -13.26
CA GLN A 330 4.62 -15.43 -14.15
C GLN A 330 3.59 -16.30 -13.42
N GLY A 331 2.70 -16.96 -14.17
CA GLY A 331 1.74 -17.91 -13.58
C GLY A 331 0.52 -18.20 -14.44
N GLN A 332 -0.46 -18.88 -13.84
CA GLN A 332 -1.76 -19.18 -14.44
C GLN A 332 -2.80 -18.11 -14.12
N ILE A 333 -4.05 -18.28 -14.61
CA ILE A 333 -5.12 -17.28 -14.52
C ILE A 333 -5.38 -16.75 -13.10
N ILE A 334 -5.34 -17.59 -12.07
CA ILE A 334 -5.51 -17.11 -10.69
C ILE A 334 -4.42 -16.08 -10.35
N LYS A 335 -3.15 -16.41 -10.61
CA LYS A 335 -2.02 -15.51 -10.30
C LYS A 335 -2.12 -14.21 -11.10
N ALA A 336 -2.57 -14.29 -12.35
CA ALA A 336 -2.82 -13.13 -13.18
C ALA A 336 -3.94 -12.23 -12.60
N VAL A 337 -5.05 -12.82 -12.15
CA VAL A 337 -6.13 -12.09 -11.45
C VAL A 337 -5.64 -11.48 -10.15
N GLN A 338 -4.83 -12.20 -9.37
CA GLN A 338 -4.26 -11.66 -8.13
C GLN A 338 -3.40 -10.42 -8.39
N ILE A 339 -2.59 -10.44 -9.45
CA ILE A 339 -1.67 -9.33 -9.78
C ILE A 339 -2.44 -8.12 -10.33
N PHE A 340 -3.20 -8.30 -11.42
CA PHE A 340 -3.76 -7.15 -12.13
C PHE A 340 -5.07 -6.62 -11.52
N GLU A 341 -5.79 -7.41 -10.72
CA GLU A 341 -6.96 -6.95 -9.97
C GLU A 341 -6.63 -6.68 -8.49
N ASN A 342 -5.37 -6.91 -8.07
CA ASN A 342 -4.91 -6.79 -6.68
C ASN A 342 -5.75 -7.59 -5.68
N LEU A 343 -6.11 -8.81 -6.07
CA LEU A 343 -6.98 -9.71 -5.32
C LEU A 343 -6.18 -10.81 -4.62
N ASN A 344 -6.69 -11.32 -3.51
CA ASN A 344 -6.18 -12.55 -2.91
C ASN A 344 -6.74 -13.79 -3.61
N TRP A 345 -6.17 -14.98 -3.35
CA TRP A 345 -6.51 -16.22 -4.06
C TRP A 345 -8.01 -16.55 -4.09
N LEU A 346 -8.72 -16.33 -2.98
CA LEU A 346 -10.16 -16.63 -2.89
C LEU A 346 -11.00 -15.57 -3.60
N GLU A 347 -10.61 -14.30 -3.50
CA GLU A 347 -11.20 -13.22 -4.29
C GLU A 347 -11.04 -13.47 -5.78
N SER A 348 -9.86 -13.94 -6.22
CA SER A 348 -9.62 -14.31 -7.61
C SER A 348 -10.53 -15.45 -8.08
N ILE A 349 -10.82 -16.43 -7.21
CA ILE A 349 -11.74 -17.52 -7.56
C ILE A 349 -13.19 -17.02 -7.62
N HIS A 350 -13.63 -16.17 -6.69
CA HIS A 350 -14.96 -15.56 -6.78
C HIS A 350 -15.10 -14.64 -7.98
N PHE A 351 -14.03 -13.92 -8.29
CA PHE A 351 -13.91 -13.07 -9.46
C PHE A 351 -14.10 -13.88 -10.75
N LEU A 352 -13.43 -15.03 -10.86
CA LEU A 352 -13.57 -15.97 -11.99
C LEU A 352 -14.95 -16.64 -12.01
N LYS A 353 -15.45 -17.07 -10.84
CA LYS A 353 -16.76 -17.74 -10.68
C LYS A 353 -17.93 -16.87 -11.13
N ASN A 354 -17.91 -15.59 -10.77
CA ASN A 354 -19.01 -14.67 -11.07
C ASN A 354 -18.92 -14.09 -12.49
N LYS A 355 -17.89 -14.47 -13.28
CA LYS A 355 -17.56 -13.87 -14.58
C LYS A 355 -17.68 -12.35 -14.54
N ASN A 356 -17.14 -11.71 -13.50
CA ASN A 356 -17.28 -10.26 -13.23
C ASN A 356 -16.46 -9.40 -14.21
N GLY A 357 -16.70 -9.57 -15.52
CA GLY A 357 -16.30 -8.65 -16.57
C GLY A 357 -15.33 -9.18 -17.63
N PHE A 358 -15.10 -10.50 -17.76
CA PHE A 358 -14.28 -11.04 -18.85
C PHE A 358 -15.09 -11.97 -19.74
N ILE A 359 -15.03 -11.68 -21.04
CA ILE A 359 -15.86 -12.29 -22.09
C ILE A 359 -15.24 -13.62 -22.50
N ASP A 360 -16.06 -14.67 -22.62
CA ASP A 360 -15.67 -15.91 -23.31
C ASP A 360 -15.39 -15.57 -24.78
N TYR A 361 -14.12 -15.61 -25.19
CA TYR A 361 -13.81 -15.67 -26.61
C TYR A 361 -13.95 -17.13 -27.02
N GLU A 362 -15.06 -17.51 -27.67
CA GLU A 362 -15.19 -18.85 -28.27
C GLU A 362 -14.07 -19.08 -29.31
N TYR A 363 -12.92 -19.59 -28.87
CA TYR A 363 -11.89 -20.16 -29.74
C TYR A 363 -12.32 -21.57 -30.13
N LYS A 364 -13.34 -21.68 -30.98
CA LYS A 364 -13.54 -22.90 -31.75
C LYS A 364 -12.47 -22.97 -32.84
N ASN A 365 -11.61 -23.99 -32.71
CA ASN A 365 -10.79 -24.52 -33.78
C ASN A 365 -11.54 -24.45 -35.11
N ASN A 366 -11.03 -23.67 -36.06
CA ASN A 366 -11.24 -23.96 -37.46
C ASN A 366 -9.95 -23.67 -38.22
N ASN A 367 -9.30 -24.77 -38.60
CA ASN A 367 -8.36 -24.81 -39.71
C ASN A 367 -9.00 -24.15 -40.94
N VAL A 368 -8.55 -22.96 -41.30
CA VAL A 368 -8.57 -22.51 -42.70
C VAL A 368 -7.28 -21.78 -42.98
N SER A 369 -6.41 -22.47 -43.72
CA SER A 369 -5.34 -21.90 -44.53
C SER A 369 -5.79 -20.67 -45.30
N VAL A 370 -4.93 -19.65 -45.41
CA VAL A 370 -4.41 -19.13 -46.71
C VAL A 370 -3.53 -17.91 -46.45
N GLN A 371 -2.27 -18.09 -46.89
CA GLN A 371 -1.30 -17.16 -47.45
C GLN A 371 -1.09 -15.78 -46.82
N ALA A 372 0.13 -15.64 -46.31
CA ALA A 372 0.86 -14.39 -46.22
C ALA A 372 0.98 -13.71 -47.58
N THR A 373 0.63 -12.43 -47.63
CA THR A 373 1.27 -11.44 -48.49
C THR A 373 1.55 -10.19 -47.70
N SER A 374 2.84 -9.91 -47.55
CA SER A 374 3.45 -8.69 -47.03
C SER A 374 3.09 -7.43 -47.82
N ALA A 375 2.77 -6.32 -47.13
CA ALA A 375 3.06 -4.96 -47.63
C ALA A 375 3.08 -3.89 -46.52
N LYS A 376 3.97 -2.92 -46.73
CA LYS A 376 4.48 -1.84 -45.86
C LYS A 376 3.47 -0.76 -45.42
N SER A 377 3.76 -0.21 -44.24
CA SER A 377 3.59 1.18 -43.72
C SER A 377 2.43 2.08 -44.17
N LYS A 378 1.74 2.69 -43.19
CA LYS A 378 1.69 4.16 -42.94
C LYS A 378 0.76 4.53 -41.79
N THR A 379 1.22 5.51 -41.00
CA THR A 379 0.49 6.52 -40.21
C THR A 379 -1.05 6.52 -40.31
N GLY A 380 -1.72 6.37 -39.17
CA GLY A 380 -3.16 6.66 -39.04
C GLY A 380 -3.65 6.33 -37.62
N THR A 381 -4.12 7.34 -36.90
CA THR A 381 -4.86 7.22 -35.64
C THR A 381 -6.10 6.34 -35.85
N SER A 382 -6.03 5.07 -35.41
CA SER A 382 -7.19 4.19 -35.33
C SER A 382 -8.09 4.68 -34.20
N LYS A 383 -9.16 5.42 -34.53
CA LYS A 383 -10.28 5.63 -33.61
C LYS A 383 -10.99 4.28 -33.46
N SER A 384 -10.88 3.64 -32.30
CA SER A 384 -11.76 2.53 -31.97
C SER A 384 -13.20 3.04 -31.95
N ASN A 385 -14.12 2.33 -32.61
CA ASN A 385 -15.53 2.69 -32.63
C ASN A 385 -16.13 2.45 -31.25
N VAL A 386 -16.32 3.54 -30.49
CA VAL A 386 -17.00 3.52 -29.20
C VAL A 386 -18.42 4.01 -29.38
N GLU A 387 -19.39 3.12 -29.14
CA GLU A 387 -20.83 3.40 -29.18
C GLU A 387 -21.35 3.53 -27.75
N ILE A 388 -21.96 4.65 -27.38
CA ILE A 388 -22.58 4.80 -26.06
C ILE A 388 -23.95 4.11 -26.09
N ILE A 389 -24.16 3.11 -25.23
CA ILE A 389 -25.41 2.35 -25.15
C ILE A 389 -26.44 3.11 -24.29
N LYS A 390 -26.06 3.47 -23.06
CA LYS A 390 -26.91 4.25 -22.16
C LYS A 390 -26.11 4.96 -21.07
N THR A 391 -26.74 5.95 -20.46
CA THR A 391 -26.28 6.55 -19.20
C THR A 391 -27.39 6.42 -18.15
N GLU A 392 -27.00 6.14 -16.91
CA GLU A 392 -27.94 5.93 -15.81
C GLU A 392 -27.35 6.41 -14.47
N SER A 393 -28.19 6.49 -13.44
CA SER A 393 -27.73 6.74 -12.08
C SER A 393 -26.80 5.62 -11.61
N VAL A 394 -25.79 5.99 -10.84
CA VAL A 394 -24.78 5.03 -10.36
C VAL A 394 -25.44 3.98 -9.46
N SER A 395 -25.38 2.73 -9.91
CA SER A 395 -25.81 1.55 -9.16
C SER A 395 -24.71 0.47 -9.11
N ASN A 396 -23.76 0.51 -10.05
CA ASN A 396 -22.66 -0.43 -10.11
C ASN A 396 -21.70 -0.23 -8.93
N LYS A 397 -21.50 -1.32 -8.17
CA LYS A 397 -20.68 -1.33 -6.96
C LYS A 397 -19.21 -0.95 -7.22
N TYR A 398 -18.64 -1.28 -8.39
CA TYR A 398 -17.25 -0.92 -8.70
C TYR A 398 -17.05 0.59 -8.84
N ILE A 399 -18.04 1.27 -9.41
CA ILE A 399 -18.04 2.74 -9.49
C ILE A 399 -18.13 3.32 -8.08
N ILE A 400 -19.07 2.80 -7.27
CA ILE A 400 -19.28 3.27 -5.90
C ILE A 400 -18.03 3.05 -5.04
N ASP A 401 -17.44 1.85 -5.09
CA ASP A 401 -16.28 1.48 -4.28
C ASP A 401 -15.04 2.31 -4.66
N TYR A 402 -14.87 2.64 -5.94
CA TYR A 402 -13.82 3.56 -6.39
C TYR A 402 -13.95 4.95 -5.78
N TYR A 403 -15.12 5.59 -5.90
CA TYR A 403 -15.27 6.95 -5.36
C TYR A 403 -15.30 6.96 -3.83
N LYS A 404 -15.81 5.90 -3.18
CA LYS A 404 -15.71 5.73 -1.72
C LYS A 404 -14.26 5.61 -1.25
N SER A 405 -13.39 4.93 -2.01
CA SER A 405 -11.96 4.85 -1.67
C SER A 405 -11.24 6.21 -1.77
N ARG A 406 -11.84 7.16 -2.50
CA ARG A 406 -11.44 8.57 -2.58
C ARG A 406 -12.17 9.46 -1.56
N GLY A 407 -12.80 8.88 -0.54
CA GLY A 407 -13.44 9.62 0.55
C GLY A 407 -14.78 10.27 0.20
N ILE A 408 -15.34 9.97 -0.98
CA ILE A 408 -16.59 10.54 -1.46
C ILE A 408 -17.78 9.69 -0.98
N SER A 409 -18.80 10.35 -0.43
CA SER A 409 -20.01 9.67 0.06
C SER A 409 -20.85 9.11 -1.09
N GLU A 410 -21.65 8.07 -0.80
CA GLU A 410 -22.53 7.46 -1.80
C GLU A 410 -23.60 8.43 -2.33
N GLU A 411 -24.03 9.37 -1.50
CA GLU A 411 -24.95 10.44 -1.89
C GLU A 411 -24.31 11.37 -2.94
N THR A 412 -23.11 11.87 -2.65
CA THR A 412 -22.36 12.73 -3.57
C THR A 412 -22.07 12.01 -4.90
N ILE A 413 -21.75 10.71 -4.85
CA ILE A 413 -21.54 9.88 -6.05
C ILE A 413 -22.80 9.83 -6.90
N LYS A 414 -23.94 9.45 -6.31
CA LYS A 414 -25.21 9.29 -7.05
C LYS A 414 -25.73 10.59 -7.66
N ASN A 415 -25.41 11.73 -7.03
CA ASN A 415 -25.86 13.04 -7.49
C ASN A 415 -25.00 13.64 -8.60
N ASN A 416 -23.70 13.29 -8.66
CA ASN A 416 -22.72 14.02 -9.49
C ASN A 416 -21.98 13.13 -10.48
N VAL A 417 -22.07 11.80 -10.37
CA VAL A 417 -21.44 10.84 -11.28
C VAL A 417 -22.51 10.13 -12.11
N LYS A 418 -22.23 9.92 -13.40
CA LYS A 418 -23.05 9.10 -14.29
C LYS A 418 -22.41 7.72 -14.46
N GLN A 419 -23.23 6.68 -14.45
CA GLN A 419 -22.85 5.37 -14.94
C GLN A 419 -23.05 5.34 -16.45
N ILE A 420 -21.98 5.10 -17.20
CA ILE A 420 -21.99 5.04 -18.67
C ILE A 420 -21.77 3.61 -19.11
N VAL A 421 -22.74 3.08 -19.86
CA VAL A 421 -22.65 1.78 -20.52
C VAL A 421 -22.34 2.02 -21.98
N TYR A 422 -21.25 1.43 -22.50
CA TYR A 422 -20.78 1.68 -23.86
C TYR A 422 -20.22 0.41 -24.50
N LYS A 423 -20.27 0.35 -25.83
CA LYS A 423 -19.71 -0.71 -26.65
C LYS A 423 -18.41 -0.24 -27.28
N ARG A 424 -17.34 -1.02 -27.19
CA ARG A 424 -16.08 -0.80 -27.91
C ARG A 424 -15.68 -2.14 -28.52
N ASP A 425 -15.40 -2.16 -29.83
CA ASP A 425 -14.97 -3.37 -30.55
C ASP A 425 -15.87 -4.58 -30.29
N ASN A 426 -17.19 -4.35 -30.38
CA ASN A 426 -18.27 -5.30 -30.11
C ASN A 426 -18.50 -5.75 -28.65
N LYS A 427 -17.86 -5.10 -27.67
CA LYS A 427 -17.94 -5.47 -26.25
C LYS A 427 -18.54 -4.38 -25.40
N THR A 428 -19.36 -4.74 -24.42
CA THR A 428 -20.03 -3.80 -23.52
C THR A 428 -19.22 -3.56 -22.25
N PHE A 429 -19.04 -2.30 -21.90
CA PHE A 429 -18.31 -1.81 -20.74
C PHE A 429 -19.20 -0.91 -19.89
N ILE A 430 -18.87 -0.78 -18.60
CA ILE A 430 -19.54 0.12 -17.65
C ILE A 430 -18.48 0.96 -16.96
N SER A 431 -18.67 2.27 -16.87
CA SER A 431 -17.73 3.18 -16.20
C SER A 431 -18.44 4.34 -15.50
N GLY A 432 -17.81 4.91 -14.48
CA GLY A 432 -18.30 6.10 -13.79
C GLY A 432 -17.61 7.35 -14.32
N GLY A 433 -18.37 8.38 -14.67
CA GLY A 433 -17.81 9.61 -15.21
C GLY A 433 -18.81 10.72 -15.43
N ILE A 434 -18.43 11.69 -16.26
CA ILE A 434 -19.22 12.87 -16.59
C ILE A 434 -19.04 13.23 -18.07
N ASP A 435 -20.10 13.74 -18.71
CA ASP A 435 -20.07 14.21 -20.08
C ASP A 435 -19.20 15.46 -20.26
N ASN A 436 -18.64 15.63 -21.44
CA ASN A 436 -17.90 16.82 -21.85
C ASN A 436 -18.62 17.58 -22.97
N ILE A 437 -18.20 18.82 -23.20
CA ILE A 437 -18.86 19.71 -24.19
C ILE A 437 -18.73 19.24 -25.64
N LYS A 438 -17.86 18.25 -25.92
CA LYS A 438 -17.69 17.63 -27.24
C LYS A 438 -18.41 16.29 -27.38
N GLY A 439 -19.34 15.98 -26.48
CA GLY A 439 -20.21 14.80 -26.57
C GLY A 439 -19.59 13.48 -26.12
N GLY A 440 -18.35 13.50 -25.63
CA GLY A 440 -17.70 12.36 -24.99
C GLY A 440 -17.93 12.34 -23.48
N TYR A 441 -17.42 11.31 -22.81
CA TYR A 441 -17.45 11.20 -21.35
C TYR A 441 -16.04 11.01 -20.80
N ASN A 442 -15.71 11.79 -19.78
CA ASN A 442 -14.51 11.62 -18.97
C ASN A 442 -14.81 10.62 -17.85
N VAL A 443 -14.19 9.44 -17.94
CA VAL A 443 -14.43 8.33 -17.02
C VAL A 443 -13.23 8.06 -16.11
N ARG A 444 -13.52 7.57 -14.91
CA ARG A 444 -12.55 7.26 -13.86
C ARG A 444 -12.81 5.88 -13.25
N GLY A 445 -11.73 5.23 -12.83
CA GLY A 445 -11.74 3.99 -12.07
C GLY A 445 -10.40 3.77 -11.35
N HIS A 446 -10.25 2.62 -10.69
CA HIS A 446 -8.97 2.24 -10.09
C HIS A 446 -7.89 2.17 -11.17
N ASN A 447 -6.84 2.99 -11.02
CA ASN A 447 -5.71 3.11 -11.94
C ASN A 447 -6.10 3.39 -13.40
N PHE A 448 -7.24 4.06 -13.63
CA PHE A 448 -7.77 4.32 -14.97
C PHE A 448 -8.38 5.72 -15.10
N LYS A 449 -7.98 6.42 -16.15
CA LYS A 449 -8.57 7.69 -16.64
C LYS A 449 -8.70 7.57 -18.15
N SER A 450 -9.88 7.86 -18.70
CA SER A 450 -10.06 7.86 -20.16
C SER A 450 -11.19 8.77 -20.63
N ILE A 451 -11.23 8.99 -21.94
CA ILE A 451 -12.35 9.62 -22.63
C ILE A 451 -13.02 8.56 -23.51
N ILE A 452 -14.34 8.46 -23.44
CA ILE A 452 -15.14 7.52 -24.22
C ILE A 452 -16.19 8.25 -25.05
N GLY A 453 -16.49 7.72 -26.25
CA GLY A 453 -17.56 8.23 -27.11
C GLY A 453 -17.33 9.63 -27.71
N GLY A 454 -16.13 10.21 -27.62
CA GLY A 454 -15.85 11.54 -28.14
C GLY A 454 -14.40 12.00 -27.96
N ASN A 455 -14.16 13.29 -28.18
CA ASN A 455 -12.87 13.93 -27.97
C ASN A 455 -12.73 14.43 -26.52
N ASN A 456 -11.49 14.63 -26.06
CA ASN A 456 -11.25 15.31 -24.78
C ASN A 456 -11.74 16.76 -24.85
N ASP A 457 -12.42 17.22 -23.80
CA ASP A 457 -12.72 18.62 -23.56
C ASP A 457 -13.19 18.82 -22.12
N ILE A 458 -13.51 20.07 -21.76
CA ILE A 458 -14.06 20.45 -20.47
C ILE A 458 -15.46 19.85 -20.24
N SER A 459 -15.78 19.63 -18.97
CA SER A 459 -17.14 19.28 -18.53
C SER A 459 -17.75 20.46 -17.80
N ILE A 460 -19.05 20.71 -17.99
CA ILE A 460 -19.73 21.87 -17.41
C ILE A 460 -20.96 21.41 -16.64
N ILE A 461 -20.99 21.70 -15.34
CA ILE A 461 -22.18 21.55 -14.50
C ILE A 461 -22.78 22.93 -14.34
N LYS A 462 -23.98 23.14 -14.91
CA LYS A 462 -24.62 24.47 -14.92
C LYS A 462 -25.16 24.81 -13.53
N GLY A 463 -24.73 25.96 -13.02
CA GLY A 463 -25.31 26.58 -11.84
C GLY A 463 -26.44 27.54 -12.17
N THR A 464 -27.01 28.14 -11.13
CA THR A 464 -28.04 29.19 -11.20
C THR A 464 -27.50 30.57 -10.84
N THR A 465 -26.30 30.66 -10.25
CA THR A 465 -25.65 31.93 -9.89
C THR A 465 -24.70 32.43 -10.98
N ASP A 466 -24.21 33.66 -10.82
CA ASP A 466 -23.16 34.28 -11.63
C ASP A 466 -21.74 33.92 -11.13
N LYS A 467 -21.63 32.86 -10.34
CA LYS A 467 -20.36 32.33 -9.82
C LYS A 467 -19.89 31.11 -10.61
N LEU A 468 -18.58 31.01 -10.77
CA LEU A 468 -17.90 29.92 -11.44
C LEU A 468 -16.82 29.32 -10.53
N VAL A 469 -16.75 27.99 -10.46
CA VAL A 469 -15.63 27.29 -9.84
C VAL A 469 -14.99 26.35 -10.85
N ILE A 470 -13.67 26.39 -10.96
CA ILE A 470 -12.88 25.64 -11.94
C ILE A 470 -12.02 24.62 -11.22
N PHE A 471 -12.20 23.35 -11.57
CA PHE A 471 -11.45 22.21 -11.02
C PHE A 471 -10.65 21.49 -12.09
N GLU A 472 -9.52 20.88 -11.71
CA GLU A 472 -8.74 20.06 -12.63
C GLU A 472 -9.48 18.79 -13.08
N GLY A 473 -10.19 18.12 -12.17
CA GLY A 473 -10.97 16.93 -12.48
C GLY A 473 -12.20 16.73 -11.63
N LEU A 474 -12.97 15.70 -12.02
CA LEU A 474 -14.19 15.30 -11.33
C LEU A 474 -13.96 14.99 -9.85
N VAL A 475 -12.87 14.29 -9.50
CA VAL A 475 -12.60 13.92 -8.10
C VAL A 475 -12.35 15.15 -7.24
N ASP A 476 -11.70 16.19 -7.75
CA ASP A 476 -11.46 17.45 -7.03
C ASP A 476 -12.78 18.17 -6.73
N PHE A 477 -13.66 18.26 -7.73
CA PHE A 477 -15.01 18.80 -7.55
C PHE A 477 -15.82 18.03 -6.49
N LEU A 478 -15.83 16.70 -6.56
CA LEU A 478 -16.52 15.89 -5.55
C LEU A 478 -15.90 16.09 -4.16
N SER A 479 -14.59 16.25 -4.09
CA SER A 479 -13.88 16.47 -2.83
C SER A 479 -14.24 17.82 -2.22
N TRP A 480 -14.34 18.85 -3.06
CA TRP A 480 -14.78 20.17 -2.65
C TRP A 480 -16.20 20.17 -2.05
N LEU A 481 -17.13 19.41 -2.64
CA LEU A 481 -18.47 19.23 -2.07
C LEU A 481 -18.42 18.62 -0.66
N GLU A 482 -17.60 17.57 -0.48
CA GLU A 482 -17.44 16.88 0.81
C GLU A 482 -16.76 17.77 1.87
N ILE A 483 -15.69 18.49 1.51
CA ILE A 483 -14.98 19.42 2.42
C ILE A 483 -15.94 20.51 2.91
N ASN A 484 -16.71 21.09 1.99
CA ASN A 484 -17.66 22.16 2.30
C ASN A 484 -18.99 21.65 2.88
N LYS A 485 -19.16 20.32 2.99
CA LYS A 485 -20.36 19.66 3.52
C LYS A 485 -21.64 20.09 2.80
N ILE A 486 -21.57 20.22 1.48
CA ILE A 486 -22.71 20.55 0.62
C ILE A 486 -22.99 19.40 -0.35
N SER A 487 -24.26 19.01 -0.50
CA SER A 487 -24.65 17.92 -1.40
C SER A 487 -24.74 18.35 -2.86
N LYS A 488 -24.92 19.65 -3.10
CA LYS A 488 -24.99 20.29 -4.41
C LYS A 488 -24.58 21.76 -4.31
N THR A 489 -23.98 22.28 -5.39
CA THR A 489 -23.68 23.71 -5.55
C THR A 489 -24.67 24.36 -6.52
N ASP A 490 -24.98 25.63 -6.28
CA ASP A 490 -25.71 26.50 -7.20
C ASP A 490 -24.78 27.29 -8.13
N HIS A 491 -23.46 27.13 -7.98
CA HIS A 491 -22.43 27.73 -8.82
C HIS A 491 -22.26 26.93 -10.11
N THR A 492 -21.85 27.60 -11.19
CA THR A 492 -21.40 26.88 -12.38
C THR A 492 -20.05 26.23 -12.09
N VAL A 493 -19.87 24.99 -12.54
CA VAL A 493 -18.60 24.26 -12.36
C VAL A 493 -18.02 23.89 -13.71
N ILE A 494 -16.73 24.15 -13.88
CA ILE A 494 -15.92 23.64 -14.98
C ILE A 494 -14.98 22.58 -14.43
N LEU A 495 -14.99 21.40 -15.05
CA LEU A 495 -13.93 20.42 -14.89
C LEU A 495 -13.04 20.51 -16.12
N THR A 496 -11.77 20.87 -15.96
CA THR A 496 -10.87 21.03 -17.11
C THR A 496 -10.62 19.70 -17.80
N ASN A 497 -10.65 18.59 -17.05
CA ASN A 497 -10.32 17.21 -17.44
C ASN A 497 -8.85 17.02 -17.87
N SER A 498 -8.21 18.09 -18.32
CA SER A 498 -6.79 18.26 -18.58
C SER A 498 -6.50 19.77 -18.66
N THR A 499 -5.34 20.18 -18.12
CA THR A 499 -4.82 21.55 -18.26
C THR A 499 -4.63 21.97 -19.72
N SER A 500 -4.50 21.03 -20.65
CA SER A 500 -4.43 21.31 -22.10
C SER A 500 -5.70 21.93 -22.66
N ASN A 501 -6.84 21.83 -21.97
CA ASN A 501 -8.13 22.39 -22.39
C ASN A 501 -8.33 23.87 -22.00
N TYR A 502 -7.27 24.59 -21.58
CA TYR A 502 -7.35 25.99 -21.15
C TYR A 502 -8.09 26.93 -22.13
N LYS A 503 -7.96 26.71 -23.45
CA LYS A 503 -8.68 27.52 -24.46
C LYS A 503 -10.19 27.39 -24.31
N SER A 504 -10.70 26.17 -24.18
CA SER A 504 -12.14 25.94 -23.97
C SER A 504 -12.64 26.58 -22.67
N VAL A 505 -11.80 26.61 -21.63
CA VAL A 505 -12.11 27.29 -20.36
C VAL A 505 -12.24 28.80 -20.60
N ILE A 506 -11.25 29.42 -21.24
CA ILE A 506 -11.23 30.85 -21.56
C ILE A 506 -12.43 31.23 -22.45
N ASP A 507 -12.69 30.46 -23.49
CA ASP A 507 -13.82 30.69 -24.41
C ASP A 507 -15.16 30.64 -23.65
N PHE A 508 -15.32 29.68 -22.74
CA PHE A 508 -16.52 29.58 -21.93
C PHE A 508 -16.67 30.75 -20.95
N ILE A 509 -15.58 31.15 -20.27
CA ILE A 509 -15.57 32.33 -19.39
C ILE A 509 -15.97 33.57 -20.19
N ASN A 510 -15.37 33.82 -21.35
CA ASN A 510 -15.69 34.99 -22.17
C ASN A 510 -17.12 34.98 -22.74
N SER A 511 -17.72 33.80 -22.89
CA SER A 511 -19.11 33.66 -23.37
C SER A 511 -20.17 34.04 -22.32
N LYS A 512 -19.77 34.24 -21.06
CA LYS A 512 -20.66 34.40 -19.90
C LYS A 512 -20.15 35.50 -18.99
N ASN A 513 -21.04 36.33 -18.44
CA ASN A 513 -20.62 37.38 -17.50
C ASN A 513 -20.58 36.85 -16.06
N PHE A 514 -19.56 36.06 -15.72
CA PHE A 514 -19.33 35.62 -14.34
C PHE A 514 -18.72 36.75 -13.50
N LYS A 515 -19.23 36.96 -12.29
CA LYS A 515 -18.75 38.02 -11.38
C LYS A 515 -17.70 37.54 -10.39
N ASP A 516 -17.64 36.23 -10.15
CA ASP A 516 -16.80 35.60 -9.15
C ASP A 516 -16.33 34.27 -9.71
N ILE A 517 -15.02 34.09 -9.81
CA ILE A 517 -14.39 32.91 -10.41
C ILE A 517 -13.40 32.36 -9.41
N ASP A 518 -13.64 31.15 -8.91
CA ASP A 518 -12.71 30.44 -8.04
C ASP A 518 -11.94 29.38 -8.82
N LEU A 519 -10.62 29.32 -8.61
CA LEU A 519 -9.73 28.37 -9.28
C LEU A 519 -9.14 27.38 -8.26
N LEU A 520 -9.31 26.09 -8.54
CA LEU A 520 -8.78 24.96 -7.76
C LEU A 520 -8.18 23.91 -8.70
N VAL A 521 -6.95 24.14 -9.14
CA VAL A 521 -6.12 23.18 -9.89
C VAL A 521 -4.99 22.65 -9.02
N ASN A 522 -4.30 21.60 -9.46
CA ASN A 522 -3.15 21.08 -8.72
C ASN A 522 -2.04 22.13 -8.60
N LYS A 523 -1.27 22.07 -7.50
CA LYS A 523 -0.13 22.97 -7.27
C LYS A 523 1.15 22.35 -7.80
N ASP A 524 1.14 22.03 -9.08
CA ASP A 524 2.28 21.50 -9.82
C ASP A 524 2.60 22.37 -11.05
N ALA A 525 3.65 22.01 -11.80
CA ALA A 525 4.08 22.77 -12.97
C ALA A 525 3.00 22.91 -14.05
N ALA A 526 2.11 21.92 -14.20
CA ALA A 526 1.04 21.96 -15.20
C ALA A 526 -0.12 22.85 -14.74
N GLY A 527 -0.46 22.81 -13.46
CA GLY A 527 -1.44 23.72 -12.84
C GLY A 527 -0.96 25.16 -12.80
N ASP A 528 0.34 25.40 -12.57
CA ASP A 528 0.93 26.73 -12.62
C ASP A 528 0.90 27.32 -14.05
N ASP A 529 1.29 26.53 -15.06
CA ASP A 529 1.19 26.92 -16.47
C ASP A 529 -0.28 27.19 -16.88
N PHE A 530 -1.22 26.36 -16.43
CA PHE A 530 -2.65 26.59 -16.65
C PHE A 530 -3.11 27.92 -16.03
N THR A 531 -2.73 28.19 -14.79
CA THR A 531 -3.10 29.39 -14.04
C THR A 531 -2.54 30.64 -14.72
N GLN A 532 -1.28 30.60 -15.16
CA GLN A 532 -0.65 31.70 -15.90
C GLN A 532 -1.33 31.97 -17.25
N LYS A 533 -1.73 30.92 -17.98
CA LYS A 533 -2.48 31.05 -19.24
C LYS A 533 -3.85 31.67 -19.03
N LEU A 534 -4.51 31.33 -17.93
CA LEU A 534 -5.80 31.92 -17.56
C LEU A 534 -5.62 33.41 -17.24
N ASP A 535 -4.68 33.75 -16.35
CA ASP A 535 -4.37 35.14 -15.96
C ASP A 535 -4.02 36.01 -17.18
N SER A 536 -3.21 35.49 -18.10
CA SER A 536 -2.83 36.20 -19.32
C SER A 536 -4.02 36.49 -20.25
N ALA A 537 -5.07 35.67 -20.22
CA ALA A 537 -6.18 35.74 -21.17
C ALA A 537 -7.40 36.51 -20.66
N ILE A 538 -7.72 36.40 -19.37
CA ILE A 538 -8.90 37.03 -18.76
C ILE A 538 -8.55 38.03 -17.65
N GLY A 539 -7.26 38.20 -17.34
CA GLY A 539 -6.77 39.00 -16.22
C GLY A 539 -6.92 38.29 -14.88
N ASN A 540 -6.36 38.89 -13.83
CA ASN A 540 -6.38 38.38 -12.46
C ASN A 540 -7.75 38.61 -11.78
N ILE A 541 -8.82 38.17 -12.44
CA ILE A 541 -10.22 38.31 -12.00
C ILE A 541 -10.73 37.07 -11.25
N PHE A 542 -9.89 36.04 -11.12
CA PHE A 542 -10.22 34.81 -10.39
C PHE A 542 -9.49 34.75 -9.05
N ASN A 543 -10.09 34.10 -8.07
CA ASN A 543 -9.46 33.80 -6.79
C ASN A 543 -8.73 32.44 -6.91
N ASP A 544 -7.42 32.46 -6.78
CA ASP A 544 -6.65 31.22 -6.64
C ASP A 544 -6.78 30.69 -5.21
N LEU A 545 -7.57 29.62 -5.04
CA LEU A 545 -7.89 29.06 -3.73
C LEU A 545 -6.89 27.98 -3.28
N ARG A 546 -5.80 27.73 -4.03
CA ARG A 546 -4.82 26.69 -3.67
C ARG A 546 -4.22 26.90 -2.28
N GLU A 547 -3.90 28.14 -1.91
CA GLU A 547 -3.42 28.46 -0.55
C GLU A 547 -4.52 28.31 0.51
N HIS A 548 -5.76 28.69 0.20
CA HIS A 548 -6.89 28.57 1.13
C HIS A 548 -7.13 27.12 1.56
N TYR A 549 -6.97 26.17 0.63
CA TYR A 549 -7.11 24.73 0.89
C TYR A 549 -5.80 24.04 1.29
N GLU A 550 -4.72 24.80 1.54
CA GLU A 550 -3.40 24.27 1.92
C GLU A 550 -2.81 23.30 0.89
N LEU A 551 -3.08 23.51 -0.41
CA LEU A 551 -2.60 22.63 -1.48
C LEU A 551 -1.09 22.78 -1.70
N SER A 552 -0.44 21.69 -2.10
CA SER A 552 1.01 21.63 -2.35
C SER A 552 1.34 20.78 -3.57
N ASP A 553 2.61 20.73 -3.98
CA ASP A 553 3.13 19.85 -5.03
C ASP A 553 2.90 18.36 -4.76
N LYS A 554 2.50 18.00 -3.53
CA LYS A 554 2.26 16.63 -3.07
C LYS A 554 0.87 16.40 -2.50
N VAL A 555 0.03 17.42 -2.44
CA VAL A 555 -1.30 17.34 -1.83
C VAL A 555 -2.28 18.06 -2.74
N ASP A 556 -3.08 17.26 -3.45
CA ASP A 556 -4.21 17.74 -4.22
C ASP A 556 -5.46 17.93 -3.32
N LEU A 557 -6.56 18.38 -3.93
CA LEU A 557 -7.79 18.66 -3.18
C LEU A 557 -8.46 17.39 -2.62
N ASN A 558 -8.28 16.23 -3.28
CA ASN A 558 -8.76 14.96 -2.75
C ASN A 558 -7.91 14.48 -1.59
N ASP A 559 -6.58 14.61 -1.69
CA ASP A 559 -5.67 14.30 -0.61
C ASP A 559 -6.01 15.13 0.64
N LYS A 560 -6.31 16.43 0.45
CA LYS A 560 -6.80 17.31 1.52
C LYS A 560 -8.07 16.78 2.19
N LEU A 561 -9.08 16.35 1.42
CA LEU A 561 -10.30 15.73 1.96
C LEU A 561 -9.96 14.51 2.82
N ILE A 562 -9.15 13.59 2.28
CA ILE A 562 -8.77 12.36 3.00
C ILE A 562 -8.05 12.70 4.30
N ILE A 563 -7.12 13.67 4.28
CA ILE A 563 -6.40 14.15 5.46
C ILE A 563 -7.38 14.70 6.51
N ASP A 564 -8.33 15.54 6.10
CA ASP A 564 -9.27 16.18 7.02
C ASP A 564 -10.27 15.18 7.64
N GLN A 565 -10.73 14.19 6.87
CA GLN A 565 -11.58 13.10 7.37
C GLN A 565 -10.83 12.26 8.43
N VAL A 566 -9.56 11.95 8.19
CA VAL A 566 -8.71 11.20 9.14
C VAL A 566 -8.47 12.00 10.43
N LYS A 567 -8.21 13.31 10.33
CA LYS A 567 -8.09 14.21 11.49
C LYS A 567 -9.41 14.29 12.28
N GLY A 568 -10.54 14.41 11.59
CA GLY A 568 -11.87 14.51 12.22
C GLY A 568 -12.31 13.25 12.98
N VAL A 569 -11.94 12.06 12.51
CA VAL A 569 -12.16 10.80 13.24
C VAL A 569 -11.27 10.72 14.48
N SER A 570 -10.03 11.20 14.39
CA SER A 570 -9.07 11.20 15.50
C SER A 570 -9.50 12.14 16.64
N GLN A 571 -10.15 13.27 16.35
CA GLN A 571 -10.67 14.19 17.37
C GLN A 571 -11.98 13.72 18.01
N LYS A 572 -12.86 13.01 17.28
CA LYS A 572 -14.08 12.42 17.87
C LYS A 572 -13.80 11.23 18.79
N GLY A 573 -12.62 10.60 18.66
CA GLY A 573 -12.15 9.52 19.55
C GLY A 573 -11.59 10.00 20.90
N PHE A 574 -11.46 11.31 21.10
CA PHE A 574 -11.03 11.94 22.36
C PHE A 574 -12.09 12.96 22.83
N LYS A 575 -13.27 12.46 23.23
CA LYS A 575 -14.03 13.12 24.30
C LYS A 575 -13.75 12.32 25.57
N ILE A 576 -13.03 12.97 26.49
CA ILE A 576 -12.77 12.51 27.86
C ILE A 576 -14.09 12.22 28.56
#